data_AF-A0A6A9QPR5-F1
#
_entry.id   AF-A0A6A9QPR5-F1
#
_cell.length_a   1.000
_cell.length_b   1.000
_cell.length_c   1.000
_cell.angle_alpha   90.00
_cell.angle_beta   90.00
_cell.angle_gamma   90.00
#
_symmetry.space_group_name_H-M   'P 1'
#
loop_
_entity.id
_entity.type
_entity.pdbx_description
1 polymer ?
#
loop_
_entity_poly.entity_id
_entity_poly.type
_entity_poly.pdbx_seq_one_letter_code
_entity_poly.pdbx_strand_id
1 'polypeptide(L)'
;MEAYEEICSNLKKLCPRLVPSPLWGYSLASFSRVDPGLGEVFCEGCEQTLKELHDFWFSLSRERCVICNGVGNEIDEDWNYFVEGGKGRASLTSIRTLCPSCHLAKHQGYAKVIGESEKAMKHLAKINGVKDVGFLVSRAFSIHFNLSQVKDWKFSLDALREPLRSKAENILNAAYSRGLKPDGGWLFYISREPSGSIEDNSTLLRKKTDEEMLSIAKEEMKGEVNVMEKEFILFVKELRKKLDAPLYEIEEDLIGKWMVFVKREVYGSFFSTVIKQLEKERLAYEAKVDTSLTGEELPLIVYIESSLDFKKILKVKDLIAKVMEEFQVKKGIYFKPDLFTSKGIYRGGKMKPYIYYVYPYKFTSYRSRE
;
A
#
# COMPACT_ATOMS: atom_id res chain seq x y z
N MET A 1 -14.56 -10.77 -24.62
CA MET A 1 -13.68 -11.94 -24.74
C MET A 1 -12.74 -11.96 -23.54
N GLU A 2 -12.41 -13.14 -23.00
CA GLU A 2 -11.45 -13.24 -21.89
C GLU A 2 -10.03 -12.99 -22.43
N ALA A 3 -9.22 -12.20 -21.73
CA ALA A 3 -7.97 -11.66 -22.26
C ALA A 3 -6.92 -12.76 -22.55
N TYR A 4 -6.95 -13.87 -21.81
CA TYR A 4 -6.01 -14.98 -21.95
C TYR A 4 -6.59 -16.17 -22.72
N GLU A 5 -7.79 -16.06 -23.31
CA GLU A 5 -8.51 -17.17 -23.94
C GLU A 5 -7.69 -17.88 -25.02
N GLU A 6 -7.04 -17.11 -25.89
CA GLU A 6 -6.20 -17.64 -26.97
C GLU A 6 -5.05 -18.50 -26.41
N ILE A 7 -4.36 -18.03 -25.37
CA ILE A 7 -3.23 -18.80 -24.80
C ILE A 7 -3.71 -19.97 -23.95
N CYS A 8 -4.81 -19.82 -23.20
CA CYS A 8 -5.29 -20.84 -22.29
C CYS A 8 -5.96 -22.00 -23.04
N SER A 9 -6.49 -21.77 -24.24
CA SER A 9 -6.94 -22.84 -25.13
C SER A 9 -5.83 -23.82 -25.52
N ASN A 10 -4.56 -23.36 -25.51
CA ASN A 10 -3.37 -24.16 -25.79
C ASN A 10 -2.75 -24.80 -24.53
N LEU A 11 -3.16 -24.36 -23.33
CA LEU A 11 -2.66 -24.83 -22.03
C LEU A 11 -3.80 -25.45 -21.21
N LYS A 12 -4.16 -26.68 -21.57
CA LYS A 12 -5.39 -27.35 -21.10
C LYS A 12 -5.48 -27.60 -19.59
N LYS A 13 -4.35 -27.69 -18.88
CA LYS A 13 -4.36 -27.99 -17.44
C LYS A 13 -4.05 -26.76 -16.59
N LEU A 14 -3.03 -25.99 -16.97
CA LEU A 14 -2.57 -24.85 -16.18
C LEU A 14 -2.18 -23.71 -17.10
N CYS A 15 -2.86 -22.58 -16.97
CA CYS A 15 -2.60 -21.37 -17.76
C CYS A 15 -2.04 -20.24 -16.88
N PRO A 16 -0.94 -19.58 -17.26
CA PRO A 16 -0.38 -18.46 -16.51
C PRO A 16 -1.14 -17.18 -16.83
N ARG A 17 -2.17 -16.87 -16.05
CA ARG A 17 -2.88 -15.59 -16.09
C ARG A 17 -2.19 -14.61 -15.14
N LEU A 18 -1.34 -13.74 -15.67
CA LEU A 18 -0.61 -12.77 -14.86
C LEU A 18 -1.57 -11.69 -14.36
N VAL A 19 -1.43 -11.35 -13.08
CA VAL A 19 -2.23 -10.30 -12.41
C VAL A 19 -1.80 -8.92 -12.93
N PRO A 20 -2.71 -8.14 -13.55
CA PRO A 20 -2.43 -6.77 -13.96
C PRO A 20 -1.90 -5.93 -12.79
N SER A 21 -0.92 -5.07 -13.05
CA SER A 21 -0.23 -4.29 -12.01
C SER A 21 -1.18 -3.43 -11.14
N PRO A 22 -2.23 -2.78 -11.69
CA PRO A 22 -3.21 -2.05 -10.87
C PRO A 22 -3.99 -2.93 -9.88
N LEU A 23 -4.11 -4.23 -10.16
CA LEU A 23 -4.84 -5.20 -9.33
C LEU A 23 -3.94 -5.88 -8.30
N TRP A 24 -2.63 -5.60 -8.32
CA TRP A 24 -1.69 -6.21 -7.39
C TRP A 24 -2.02 -5.86 -5.94
N GLY A 25 -2.17 -6.88 -5.09
CA GLY A 25 -2.57 -6.75 -3.69
C GLY A 25 -4.08 -6.84 -3.44
N TYR A 26 -4.91 -6.76 -4.48
CA TYR A 26 -6.36 -6.94 -4.39
C TYR A 26 -6.75 -8.41 -4.57
N SER A 27 -6.60 -9.18 -3.49
CA SER A 27 -6.88 -10.62 -3.46
C SER A 27 -7.66 -10.98 -2.20
N LEU A 28 -8.41 -12.10 -2.23
CA LEU A 28 -9.06 -12.59 -1.01
C LEU A 28 -8.02 -12.90 0.07
N ALA A 29 -6.86 -13.44 -0.33
CA ALA A 29 -5.74 -13.68 0.56
C ALA A 29 -5.31 -12.43 1.34
N SER A 30 -5.13 -11.31 0.64
CA SER A 30 -4.70 -10.05 1.26
C SER A 30 -5.75 -9.53 2.24
N PHE A 31 -7.01 -9.50 1.82
CA PHE A 31 -8.11 -8.93 2.60
C PHE A 31 -8.53 -9.84 3.77
N SER A 32 -8.38 -11.15 3.65
CA SER A 32 -8.66 -12.09 4.75
C SER A 32 -7.68 -11.98 5.92
N ARG A 33 -6.57 -11.22 5.76
CA ARG A 33 -5.56 -10.97 6.80
C ARG A 33 -5.68 -9.58 7.42
N VAL A 34 -6.64 -8.79 6.96
CA VAL A 34 -6.95 -7.49 7.56
C VAL A 34 -7.80 -7.74 8.80
N ASP A 35 -7.37 -7.21 9.94
CA ASP A 35 -8.13 -7.31 11.18
C ASP A 35 -9.52 -6.69 11.00
N PRO A 36 -10.60 -7.37 11.42
CA PRO A 36 -11.96 -6.87 11.35
C PRO A 36 -12.17 -5.46 11.93
N GLY A 37 -11.37 -5.04 12.93
CA GLY A 37 -11.42 -3.68 13.51
C GLY A 37 -11.07 -2.55 12.54
N LEU A 38 -10.61 -2.86 11.32
CA LEU A 38 -10.43 -1.92 10.22
C LEU A 38 -11.63 -1.86 9.25
N GLY A 39 -12.75 -2.54 9.55
CA GLY A 39 -13.96 -2.59 8.71
C GLY A 39 -14.45 -1.21 8.23
N GLU A 40 -14.62 -0.28 9.16
CA GLU A 40 -15.00 1.13 8.93
C GLU A 40 -14.09 1.90 7.94
N VAL A 41 -12.88 1.41 7.66
CA VAL A 41 -12.02 1.99 6.63
C VAL A 41 -12.60 1.72 5.24
N PHE A 42 -13.23 0.57 5.03
CA PHE A 42 -13.76 0.15 3.73
C PHE A 42 -15.21 0.59 3.53
N CYS A 43 -16.09 0.22 4.47
CA CYS A 43 -17.51 0.54 4.45
C CYS A 43 -18.12 0.44 5.85
N GLU A 44 -19.29 1.05 6.05
CA GLU A 44 -20.07 0.89 7.29
C GLU A 44 -20.48 -0.57 7.50
N GLY A 45 -20.17 -1.15 8.65
CA GLY A 45 -20.51 -2.54 8.99
C GLY A 45 -19.65 -3.61 8.31
N CYS A 46 -18.53 -3.23 7.69
CA CYS A 46 -17.63 -4.15 6.99
C CYS A 46 -16.85 -5.10 7.93
N GLU A 47 -16.84 -4.87 9.25
CA GLU A 47 -16.14 -5.66 10.26
C GLU A 47 -16.53 -7.14 10.17
N GLN A 48 -17.85 -7.39 10.15
CA GLN A 48 -18.40 -8.74 10.12
C GLN A 48 -18.05 -9.44 8.80
N THR A 49 -18.00 -8.70 7.69
CA THR A 49 -17.61 -9.25 6.39
C THR A 49 -16.12 -9.64 6.36
N LEU A 50 -15.23 -8.81 6.92
CA LEU A 50 -13.81 -9.14 7.04
C LEU A 50 -13.60 -10.41 7.88
N LYS A 51 -14.36 -10.54 8.98
CA LYS A 51 -14.35 -11.75 9.81
C LYS A 51 -14.82 -12.99 9.04
N GLU A 52 -15.95 -12.89 8.33
CA GLU A 52 -16.47 -13.99 7.49
C GLU A 52 -15.46 -14.38 6.39
N LEU A 53 -14.79 -13.40 5.78
CA LEU A 53 -13.76 -13.62 4.77
C LEU A 53 -12.50 -14.28 5.34
N HIS A 54 -12.07 -13.85 6.54
CA HIS A 54 -10.99 -14.48 7.30
C HIS A 54 -11.31 -15.97 7.54
N ASP A 55 -12.45 -16.25 8.17
CA ASP A 55 -12.84 -17.61 8.54
C ASP A 55 -12.98 -18.50 7.30
N PHE A 56 -13.59 -17.97 6.23
CA PHE A 56 -13.65 -18.64 4.93
C PHE A 56 -12.27 -19.00 4.40
N TRP A 57 -11.36 -18.03 4.27
CA TRP A 57 -10.03 -18.24 3.68
C TRP A 57 -9.19 -19.27 4.45
N PHE A 58 -9.23 -19.20 5.77
CA PHE A 58 -8.47 -20.12 6.62
C PHE A 58 -9.10 -21.51 6.70
N SER A 59 -10.41 -21.65 6.46
CA SER A 59 -11.10 -22.95 6.38
C SER A 59 -10.77 -23.78 5.13
N LEU A 60 -10.22 -23.17 4.07
CA LEU A 60 -9.96 -23.85 2.80
C LEU A 60 -8.96 -25.02 2.97
N SER A 61 -9.27 -26.16 2.35
CA SER A 61 -8.39 -27.34 2.36
C SER A 61 -7.07 -27.05 1.64
N ARG A 62 -5.98 -27.60 2.18
CA ARG A 62 -4.62 -27.45 1.65
C ARG A 62 -3.96 -28.79 1.36
N GLU A 63 -4.72 -29.84 1.10
CA GLU A 63 -4.18 -31.22 1.07
C GLU A 63 -3.63 -31.68 -0.29
N ARG A 64 -4.37 -31.47 -1.38
CA ARG A 64 -4.00 -32.00 -2.71
C ARG A 64 -4.06 -30.95 -3.80
N CYS A 65 -3.04 -30.94 -4.64
CA CYS A 65 -3.00 -30.10 -5.82
C CYS A 65 -4.03 -30.55 -6.85
N VAL A 66 -4.97 -29.68 -7.23
CA VAL A 66 -6.01 -30.02 -8.21
C VAL A 66 -5.49 -30.21 -9.63
N ILE A 67 -4.24 -29.78 -9.90
CA ILE A 67 -3.63 -29.80 -11.24
C ILE A 67 -2.83 -31.08 -11.49
N CYS A 68 -2.08 -31.53 -10.49
CA CYS A 68 -1.14 -32.65 -10.63
C CYS A 68 -1.34 -33.78 -9.61
N ASN A 69 -2.34 -33.67 -8.72
CA ASN A 69 -2.60 -34.58 -7.60
C ASN A 69 -1.45 -34.76 -6.60
N GLY A 70 -0.40 -33.94 -6.68
CA GLY A 70 0.67 -33.89 -5.69
C GLY A 70 0.23 -33.28 -4.36
N VAL A 71 1.15 -33.19 -3.40
CA VAL A 71 0.91 -32.57 -2.09
C VAL A 71 0.57 -31.10 -2.28
N GLY A 72 -0.66 -30.74 -1.93
CA GLY A 72 -1.10 -29.36 -1.88
C GLY A 72 -0.57 -28.68 -0.62
N ASN A 73 -0.49 -27.36 -0.65
CA ASN A 73 -0.25 -26.52 0.54
C ASN A 73 -0.58 -25.04 0.30
N GLU A 74 -0.79 -24.64 -0.96
CA GLU A 74 -1.03 -23.26 -1.35
C GLU A 74 -2.45 -23.10 -1.89
N ILE A 75 -3.08 -21.97 -1.57
CA ILE A 75 -4.37 -21.57 -2.13
C ILE A 75 -4.12 -20.61 -3.29
N ASP A 76 -4.64 -20.96 -4.46
CA ASP A 76 -4.58 -20.20 -5.69
C ASP A 76 -5.94 -19.57 -5.99
N GLU A 77 -5.91 -18.28 -6.33
CA GLU A 77 -7.05 -17.55 -6.85
C GLU A 77 -6.97 -17.53 -8.40
N ASP A 78 -7.95 -18.15 -9.06
CA ASP A 78 -8.01 -18.20 -10.53
C ASP A 78 -8.89 -17.08 -11.09
N TRP A 79 -8.22 -16.08 -11.64
CA TRP A 79 -8.82 -14.84 -12.14
C TRP A 79 -8.89 -14.82 -13.66
N ASN A 80 -10.05 -14.43 -14.20
CA ASN A 80 -10.25 -14.08 -15.60
C ASN A 80 -10.31 -12.55 -15.76
N TYR A 81 -9.81 -12.05 -16.89
CA TYR A 81 -9.78 -10.61 -17.16
C TYR A 81 -10.50 -10.27 -18.44
N PHE A 82 -11.36 -9.25 -18.39
CA PHE A 82 -12.12 -8.75 -19.53
C PHE A 82 -11.91 -7.25 -19.67
N VAL A 83 -11.75 -6.75 -20.89
CA VAL A 83 -11.66 -5.31 -21.17
C VAL A 83 -12.66 -4.94 -22.25
N GLU A 84 -13.49 -3.95 -21.97
CA GLU A 84 -14.49 -3.40 -22.90
C GLU A 84 -14.61 -1.89 -22.71
N GLY A 85 -14.52 -1.12 -23.79
CA GLY A 85 -14.64 0.34 -23.73
C GLY A 85 -13.63 1.03 -22.80
N GLY A 86 -12.43 0.47 -22.65
CA GLY A 86 -11.38 0.99 -21.75
C GLY A 86 -11.58 0.66 -20.26
N LYS A 87 -12.60 -0.13 -19.92
CA LYS A 87 -12.89 -0.59 -18.55
C LYS A 87 -12.57 -2.07 -18.40
N GLY A 88 -11.98 -2.43 -17.26
CA GLY A 88 -11.59 -3.78 -16.91
C GLY A 88 -12.58 -4.45 -15.95
N ARG A 89 -12.75 -5.77 -16.09
CA ARG A 89 -13.39 -6.63 -15.09
C ARG A 89 -12.46 -7.79 -14.75
N ALA A 90 -12.15 -7.94 -13.47
CA ALA A 90 -11.46 -9.10 -12.92
C ALA A 90 -12.49 -10.03 -12.26
N SER A 91 -12.67 -11.22 -12.80
CA SER A 91 -13.57 -12.26 -12.26
C SER A 91 -12.76 -13.35 -11.57
N LEU A 92 -12.92 -13.51 -10.25
CA LEU A 92 -12.42 -14.68 -9.54
C LEU A 92 -13.36 -15.84 -9.82
N THR A 93 -12.95 -16.77 -10.69
CA THR A 93 -13.81 -17.88 -11.14
C THR A 93 -13.62 -19.15 -10.33
N SER A 94 -12.47 -19.31 -9.67
CA SER A 94 -12.20 -20.48 -8.82
C SER A 94 -11.20 -20.15 -7.72
N ILE A 95 -11.34 -20.82 -6.60
CA ILE A 95 -10.33 -20.89 -5.54
C ILE A 95 -9.93 -22.36 -5.40
N ARG A 96 -8.64 -22.66 -5.49
CA ARG A 96 -8.17 -24.05 -5.57
C ARG A 96 -6.85 -24.28 -4.87
N THR A 97 -6.64 -25.51 -4.42
CA THR A 97 -5.38 -25.92 -3.81
C THR A 97 -4.36 -26.30 -4.88
N LEU A 98 -3.17 -25.72 -4.81
CA LEU A 98 -2.03 -26.07 -5.67
C LEU A 98 -0.85 -26.59 -4.83
N CYS A 99 0.05 -27.33 -5.49
CA CYS A 99 1.39 -27.58 -4.96
C CYS A 99 2.32 -26.42 -5.38
N PRO A 100 3.47 -26.24 -4.68
CA PRO A 100 4.36 -25.10 -4.94
C PRO A 100 4.87 -25.02 -6.37
N SER A 101 5.13 -26.17 -7.01
CA SER A 101 5.59 -26.20 -8.40
C SER A 101 4.51 -25.76 -9.39
N CYS A 102 3.26 -26.17 -9.20
CA CYS A 102 2.15 -25.74 -10.05
C CYS A 102 1.83 -24.25 -9.83
N HIS A 103 1.85 -23.79 -8.58
CA HIS A 103 1.59 -22.39 -8.27
C HIS A 103 2.68 -21.46 -8.83
N LEU A 104 3.96 -21.82 -8.65
CA LEU A 104 5.09 -21.09 -9.24
C LEU A 104 5.02 -21.08 -10.79
N ALA A 105 4.62 -22.20 -11.40
CA ALA A 105 4.44 -22.30 -12.85
C ALA A 105 3.32 -21.41 -13.40
N LYS A 106 2.31 -21.06 -12.60
CA LYS A 106 1.30 -20.04 -12.95
C LYS A 106 1.86 -18.63 -12.77
N HIS A 107 2.60 -18.37 -11.68
CA HIS A 107 3.19 -17.07 -11.36
C HIS A 107 4.53 -16.82 -12.06
N GLN A 108 4.52 -16.78 -13.40
CA GLN A 108 5.72 -16.55 -14.21
C GLN A 108 6.42 -15.22 -13.88
N GLY A 109 5.67 -14.17 -13.53
CA GLY A 109 6.24 -12.89 -13.07
C GLY A 109 7.06 -13.03 -11.79
N TYR A 110 6.53 -13.72 -10.78
CA TYR A 110 7.23 -13.97 -9.52
C TYR A 110 8.43 -14.92 -9.71
N ALA A 111 8.26 -15.98 -10.50
CA ALA A 111 9.35 -16.90 -10.85
C ALA A 111 10.53 -16.17 -11.50
N LYS A 112 10.28 -15.12 -12.29
CA LYS A 112 11.32 -14.25 -12.84
C LYS A 112 12.06 -13.46 -11.78
N VAL A 113 11.33 -12.87 -10.83
CA VAL A 113 11.91 -12.08 -9.73
C VAL A 113 12.87 -12.91 -8.87
N ILE A 114 12.52 -14.18 -8.59
CA ILE A 114 13.33 -15.05 -7.74
C ILE A 114 14.34 -15.92 -8.51
N GLY A 115 14.50 -15.72 -9.83
CA GLY A 115 15.47 -16.47 -10.65
C GLY A 115 15.09 -17.93 -10.97
N GLU A 116 13.82 -18.31 -10.81
CA GLU A 116 13.30 -19.67 -10.99
C GLU A 116 12.48 -19.85 -12.29
N SER A 117 12.63 -18.94 -13.26
CA SER A 117 11.85 -18.95 -14.50
C SER A 117 11.99 -20.24 -15.31
N GLU A 118 13.21 -20.74 -15.46
CA GLU A 118 13.47 -21.96 -16.25
C GLU A 118 12.74 -23.17 -15.66
N LYS A 119 12.81 -23.33 -14.33
CA LYS A 119 12.12 -24.39 -13.59
C LYS A 119 10.61 -24.27 -13.72
N ALA A 120 10.07 -23.06 -13.56
CA ALA A 120 8.64 -22.77 -13.69
C ALA A 120 8.11 -23.11 -15.10
N MET A 121 8.84 -22.71 -16.16
CA MET A 121 8.47 -23.01 -17.54
C MET A 121 8.55 -24.50 -17.86
N LYS A 122 9.62 -25.20 -17.43
CA LYS A 122 9.73 -26.66 -17.59
C LYS A 122 8.57 -27.39 -16.92
N HIS A 123 8.18 -26.96 -15.71
CA HIS A 123 7.03 -27.54 -15.02
C HIS A 123 5.70 -27.24 -15.74
N LEU A 124 5.50 -26.01 -16.21
CA LEU A 124 4.32 -25.62 -16.98
C LEU A 124 4.16 -26.46 -18.26
N ALA A 125 5.26 -26.66 -19.00
CA ALA A 125 5.30 -27.50 -20.20
C ALA A 125 4.93 -28.96 -19.87
N LYS A 126 5.56 -29.53 -18.84
CA LYS A 126 5.29 -30.90 -18.35
C LYS A 126 3.83 -31.10 -17.97
N ILE A 127 3.25 -30.18 -17.19
CA ILE A 127 1.86 -30.29 -16.72
C ILE A 127 0.87 -30.23 -17.88
N ASN A 128 1.12 -29.38 -18.86
CA ASN A 128 0.25 -29.24 -20.03
C ASN A 128 0.54 -30.27 -21.14
N GLY A 129 1.61 -31.08 -21.01
CA GLY A 129 1.97 -32.08 -22.01
C GLY A 129 2.49 -31.49 -23.33
N VAL A 130 3.08 -30.29 -23.27
CA VAL A 130 3.64 -29.59 -24.42
C VAL A 130 5.16 -29.55 -24.34
N LYS A 131 5.85 -29.47 -25.49
CA LYS A 131 7.32 -29.47 -25.54
C LYS A 131 7.93 -28.16 -25.06
N ASP A 132 7.33 -27.04 -25.44
CA ASP A 132 7.79 -25.70 -25.12
C ASP A 132 6.59 -24.78 -24.85
N VAL A 133 6.77 -23.85 -23.92
CA VAL A 133 5.80 -22.84 -23.50
C VAL A 133 6.33 -21.42 -23.68
N GLY A 134 7.58 -21.23 -24.13
CA GLY A 134 8.25 -19.93 -24.18
C GLY A 134 7.46 -18.86 -24.94
N PHE A 135 6.95 -19.21 -26.12
CA PHE A 135 6.10 -18.30 -26.91
C PHE A 135 4.79 -17.94 -26.17
N LEU A 136 4.11 -18.92 -25.56
CA LEU A 136 2.86 -18.70 -24.83
C LEU A 136 3.07 -17.83 -23.59
N VAL A 137 4.17 -18.04 -22.87
CA VAL A 137 4.55 -17.22 -21.70
C VAL A 137 4.89 -15.79 -22.13
N SER A 138 5.67 -15.61 -23.20
CA SER A 138 5.96 -14.27 -23.76
C SER A 138 4.67 -13.52 -24.16
N ARG A 139 3.72 -14.23 -24.75
CA ARG A 139 2.40 -13.68 -25.10
C ARG A 139 1.58 -13.32 -23.85
N ALA A 140 1.65 -14.14 -22.79
CA ALA A 140 1.03 -13.83 -21.50
C ALA A 140 1.58 -12.54 -20.88
N PHE A 141 2.89 -12.29 -20.96
CA PHE A 141 3.49 -11.01 -20.53
C PHE A 141 3.04 -9.82 -21.39
N SER A 142 2.83 -10.03 -22.69
CA SER A 142 2.30 -8.99 -23.59
C SER A 142 0.86 -8.63 -23.24
N ILE A 143 0.01 -9.63 -22.96
CA ILE A 143 -1.35 -9.42 -22.45
C ILE A 143 -1.31 -8.66 -21.13
N HIS A 144 -0.50 -9.11 -20.17
CA HIS A 144 -0.31 -8.42 -18.89
C HIS A 144 0.08 -6.95 -19.07
N PHE A 145 1.04 -6.64 -19.96
CA PHE A 145 1.45 -5.26 -20.22
C PHE A 145 0.27 -4.38 -20.66
N ASN A 146 -0.58 -4.88 -21.55
CA ASN A 146 -1.77 -4.17 -22.02
C ASN A 146 -2.82 -4.02 -20.91
N LEU A 147 -3.09 -5.08 -20.14
CA LEU A 147 -4.04 -5.04 -19.02
C LEU A 147 -3.59 -4.05 -17.94
N SER A 148 -2.29 -3.93 -17.70
CA SER A 148 -1.72 -2.99 -16.73
C SER A 148 -1.89 -1.52 -17.12
N GLN A 149 -2.28 -1.21 -18.36
CA GLN A 149 -2.63 0.16 -18.78
C GLN A 149 -4.08 0.55 -18.42
N VAL A 150 -4.94 -0.43 -18.08
CA VAL A 150 -6.34 -0.17 -17.73
C VAL A 150 -6.41 0.39 -16.31
N LYS A 151 -7.04 1.56 -16.14
CA LYS A 151 -7.14 2.29 -14.86
C LYS A 151 -8.45 2.09 -14.12
N ASP A 152 -9.51 1.68 -14.82
CA ASP A 152 -10.84 1.48 -14.25
C ASP A 152 -11.16 -0.01 -14.25
N TRP A 153 -11.07 -0.64 -13.07
CA TRP A 153 -11.34 -2.06 -12.87
C TRP A 153 -12.48 -2.27 -11.88
N LYS A 154 -13.25 -3.34 -12.13
CA LYS A 154 -14.22 -3.90 -11.19
C LYS A 154 -13.95 -5.36 -10.90
N PHE A 155 -14.23 -5.79 -9.67
CA PHE A 155 -14.09 -7.15 -9.20
C PHE A 155 -15.44 -7.86 -9.20
N SER A 156 -15.45 -9.10 -9.68
CA SER A 156 -16.54 -10.08 -9.54
C SER A 156 -15.97 -11.31 -8.86
N LEU A 157 -16.63 -11.82 -7.82
CA LEU A 157 -16.15 -12.94 -7.00
C LEU A 157 -17.01 -14.18 -7.23
N ASP A 158 -17.12 -14.61 -8.48
CA ASP A 158 -17.94 -15.75 -8.93
C ASP A 158 -17.62 -17.07 -8.20
N ALA A 159 -16.41 -17.22 -7.66
CA ALA A 159 -15.98 -18.36 -6.86
C ALA A 159 -16.63 -18.42 -5.46
N LEU A 160 -17.22 -17.32 -4.98
CA LEU A 160 -17.87 -17.25 -3.68
C LEU A 160 -19.38 -17.45 -3.80
N ARG A 161 -19.99 -17.96 -2.73
CA ARG A 161 -21.46 -18.08 -2.61
C ARG A 161 -22.03 -16.88 -1.88
N GLU A 162 -23.30 -16.59 -2.13
CA GLU A 162 -24.05 -15.61 -1.34
C GLU A 162 -24.26 -16.12 0.11
N PRO A 163 -24.32 -15.20 1.11
CA PRO A 163 -24.21 -13.75 0.98
C PRO A 163 -22.76 -13.21 0.98
N LEU A 164 -21.75 -14.07 1.20
CA LEU A 164 -20.36 -13.63 1.33
C LEU A 164 -19.83 -12.98 0.05
N ARG A 165 -20.25 -13.49 -1.12
CA ARG A 165 -19.89 -12.95 -2.43
C ARG A 165 -20.15 -11.45 -2.55
N SER A 166 -21.41 -11.03 -2.45
CA SER A 166 -21.80 -9.63 -2.63
C SER A 166 -21.14 -8.70 -1.62
N LYS A 167 -21.00 -9.15 -0.37
CA LYS A 167 -20.29 -8.38 0.67
C LYS A 167 -18.79 -8.22 0.38
N ALA A 168 -18.11 -9.29 -0.02
CA ALA A 168 -16.68 -9.25 -0.36
C ALA A 168 -16.42 -8.45 -1.63
N GLU A 169 -17.31 -8.54 -2.64
CA GLU A 169 -17.26 -7.69 -3.84
C GLU A 169 -17.37 -6.22 -3.46
N ASN A 170 -18.26 -5.86 -2.53
CA ASN A 170 -18.38 -4.49 -2.02
C ASN A 170 -17.05 -4.01 -1.41
N ILE A 171 -16.41 -4.80 -0.56
CA ILE A 171 -15.10 -4.47 0.03
C ILE A 171 -14.04 -4.25 -1.04
N LEU A 172 -13.82 -5.22 -1.94
CA LEU A 172 -12.75 -5.15 -2.93
C LEU A 172 -12.94 -3.98 -3.90
N ASN A 173 -14.17 -3.76 -4.36
CA ASN A 173 -14.48 -2.64 -5.26
C ASN A 173 -14.36 -1.28 -4.54
N ALA A 174 -14.85 -1.17 -3.30
CA ALA A 174 -14.70 0.05 -2.50
C ALA A 174 -13.22 0.34 -2.24
N ALA A 175 -12.47 -0.68 -1.81
CA ALA A 175 -11.04 -0.57 -1.54
C ALA A 175 -10.27 -0.11 -2.78
N TYR A 176 -10.48 -0.78 -3.93
CA TYR A 176 -9.85 -0.39 -5.18
C TYR A 176 -10.19 1.04 -5.55
N SER A 177 -11.47 1.40 -5.56
CA SER A 177 -11.96 2.73 -5.96
C SER A 177 -11.38 3.87 -5.12
N ARG A 178 -11.08 3.61 -3.85
CA ARG A 178 -10.53 4.55 -2.88
C ARG A 178 -9.01 4.44 -2.70
N GLY A 179 -8.34 3.57 -3.45
CA GLY A 179 -6.89 3.36 -3.34
C GLY A 179 -6.45 2.69 -2.05
N LEU A 180 -7.31 1.89 -1.42
CA LEU A 180 -7.02 1.13 -0.21
C LEU A 180 -6.43 -0.23 -0.57
N LYS A 181 -5.18 -0.49 -0.20
CA LYS A 181 -4.45 -1.70 -0.59
C LYS A 181 -3.75 -2.34 0.62
N PRO A 182 -4.12 -3.57 1.02
CA PRO A 182 -3.34 -4.33 1.97
C PRO A 182 -2.04 -4.86 1.33
N ASP A 183 -0.89 -4.60 1.96
CA ASP A 183 0.41 -5.10 1.52
C ASP A 183 1.41 -5.15 2.70
N GLY A 184 2.16 -6.24 2.82
CA GLY A 184 3.22 -6.38 3.82
C GLY A 184 2.81 -6.15 5.28
N GLY A 185 1.56 -6.46 5.66
CA GLY A 185 1.03 -6.20 7.01
C GLY A 185 0.55 -4.77 7.25
N TRP A 186 0.48 -3.95 6.19
CA TRP A 186 -0.04 -2.59 6.21
C TRP A 186 -1.26 -2.45 5.31
N LEU A 187 -2.23 -1.63 5.71
CA LEU A 187 -3.28 -1.12 4.83
C LEU A 187 -2.86 0.26 4.38
N PHE A 188 -2.50 0.37 3.10
CA PHE A 188 -2.17 1.63 2.47
C PHE A 188 -3.44 2.30 1.95
N TYR A 189 -3.49 3.62 2.06
CA TYR A 189 -4.27 4.51 1.23
C TYR A 189 -3.30 5.17 0.25
N ILE A 190 -3.58 5.10 -1.05
CA ILE A 190 -2.81 5.74 -2.11
C ILE A 190 -3.77 6.62 -2.91
N SER A 191 -3.51 7.93 -2.92
CA SER A 191 -4.31 8.89 -3.68
C SER A 191 -4.32 8.53 -5.17
N ARG A 192 -5.50 8.62 -5.78
CA ARG A 192 -5.67 8.48 -7.23
C ARG A 192 -5.41 9.78 -7.99
N GLU A 193 -5.49 10.91 -7.31
CA GLU A 193 -5.06 12.19 -7.86
C GLU A 193 -3.53 12.29 -7.73
N PRO A 194 -2.83 12.86 -8.74
CA PRO A 194 -1.39 13.08 -8.64
C PRO A 194 -1.07 13.87 -7.38
N SER A 195 -0.08 13.39 -6.62
CA SER A 195 0.67 14.28 -5.74
C SER A 195 1.16 15.46 -6.58
N GLY A 196 1.03 16.68 -6.07
CA GLY A 196 1.72 17.81 -6.69
C GLY A 196 3.21 17.49 -6.90
N SER A 197 3.83 18.09 -7.91
CA SER A 197 5.27 17.90 -8.16
C SER A 197 6.07 18.19 -6.90
N ILE A 198 7.08 17.37 -6.59
CA ILE A 198 8.07 17.67 -5.56
C ILE A 198 8.65 19.05 -5.88
N GLU A 199 8.53 19.99 -4.94
CA GLU A 199 9.12 21.30 -5.09
C GLU A 199 10.64 21.14 -5.21
N ASP A 200 11.23 21.69 -6.29
CA ASP A 200 12.66 21.59 -6.54
C ASP A 200 13.45 22.40 -5.51
N ASN A 201 13.75 21.74 -4.40
CA ASN A 201 14.53 22.29 -3.30
C ASN A 201 16.04 22.21 -3.57
N SER A 202 16.49 21.71 -4.73
CA SER A 202 17.93 21.58 -5.05
C SER A 202 18.62 22.93 -5.09
N THR A 203 17.96 23.96 -5.61
CA THR A 203 18.50 25.33 -5.65
C THR A 203 18.67 25.90 -4.24
N LEU A 204 17.71 25.65 -3.34
CA LEU A 204 17.77 26.08 -1.95
C LEU A 204 18.90 25.36 -1.21
N LEU A 205 18.98 24.03 -1.36
CA LEU A 205 20.01 23.18 -0.75
C LEU A 205 21.43 23.54 -1.21
N ARG A 206 21.60 23.95 -2.47
CA ARG A 206 22.91 24.36 -3.03
C ARG A 206 23.36 25.75 -2.57
N LYS A 207 22.42 26.69 -2.39
CA LYS A 207 22.73 28.10 -2.12
C LYS A 207 22.88 28.43 -0.64
N LYS A 208 22.23 27.67 0.24
CA LYS A 208 22.21 27.94 1.68
C LYS A 208 23.28 27.14 2.41
N THR A 209 23.71 27.55 3.61
CA THR A 209 24.46 26.69 4.54
C THR A 209 23.51 25.80 5.36
N ASP A 210 24.05 24.86 6.14
CA ASP A 210 23.23 24.02 7.01
C ASP A 210 22.54 24.85 8.11
N GLU A 211 23.22 25.87 8.62
CA GLU A 211 22.71 26.80 9.63
C GLU A 211 21.64 27.74 9.05
N GLU A 212 21.82 28.19 7.80
CA GLU A 212 20.78 28.95 7.11
C GLU A 212 19.54 28.10 6.87
N MET A 213 19.70 26.84 6.44
CA MET A 213 18.59 25.91 6.27
C MET A 213 17.85 25.66 7.60
N LEU A 214 18.60 25.49 8.70
CA LEU A 214 18.00 25.35 10.03
C LEU A 214 17.23 26.60 10.44
N SER A 215 17.76 27.79 10.13
CA SER A 215 17.11 29.06 10.44
C SER A 215 15.81 29.23 9.67
N ILE A 216 15.80 28.87 8.39
CA ILE A 216 14.59 28.84 7.56
C ILE A 216 13.57 27.87 8.16
N ALA A 217 13.96 26.62 8.45
CA ALA A 217 13.05 25.64 9.03
C ALA A 217 12.45 26.10 10.37
N LYS A 218 13.25 26.74 11.23
CA LYS A 218 12.78 27.30 12.50
C LYS A 218 11.79 28.44 12.33
N GLU A 219 12.02 29.33 11.37
CA GLU A 219 11.12 30.46 11.13
C GLU A 219 9.81 29.99 10.50
N GLU A 220 9.86 29.10 9.51
CA GLU A 220 8.67 28.55 8.84
C GLU A 220 7.80 27.71 9.80
N MET A 221 8.42 27.00 10.77
CA MET A 221 7.72 26.14 11.73
C MET A 221 7.33 26.83 13.04
N LYS A 222 7.67 28.11 13.19
CA LYS A 222 7.64 28.83 14.45
C LYS A 222 6.25 28.86 15.10
N GLY A 223 6.20 28.45 16.37
CA GLY A 223 4.96 28.44 17.16
C GLY A 223 4.07 27.22 16.91
N GLU A 224 4.29 26.47 15.83
CA GLU A 224 3.45 25.33 15.43
C GLU A 224 4.13 23.98 15.67
N VAL A 225 5.42 23.89 15.35
CA VAL A 225 6.18 22.64 15.36
C VAL A 225 7.59 22.87 15.88
N ASN A 226 8.10 21.94 16.69
CA ASN A 226 9.47 22.01 17.18
C ASN A 226 10.44 21.37 16.18
N VAL A 227 11.52 22.08 15.85
CA VAL A 227 12.60 21.60 14.98
C VAL A 227 13.71 20.97 15.81
N MET A 228 14.06 19.72 15.51
CA MET A 228 15.17 19.01 16.13
C MET A 228 16.48 19.45 15.46
N GLU A 229 17.20 20.40 16.06
CA GLU A 229 18.33 21.07 15.40
C GLU A 229 19.42 20.12 14.90
N LYS A 230 19.85 19.17 15.75
CA LYS A 230 20.93 18.23 15.42
C LYS A 230 20.51 17.25 14.33
N GLU A 231 19.30 16.70 14.46
CA GLU A 231 18.70 15.79 13.48
C GLU A 231 18.44 16.48 12.14
N PHE A 232 17.94 17.72 12.17
CA PHE A 232 17.68 18.50 10.96
C PHE A 232 18.98 18.83 10.21
N ILE A 233 20.03 19.29 10.92
CA ILE A 233 21.34 19.52 10.29
C ILE A 233 21.90 18.23 9.70
N LEU A 234 21.79 17.10 10.41
CA LEU A 234 22.21 15.80 9.88
C LEU A 234 21.43 15.45 8.60
N PHE A 235 20.11 15.63 8.60
CA PHE A 235 19.26 15.40 7.43
C PHE A 235 19.72 16.23 6.23
N VAL A 236 19.92 17.54 6.39
CA VAL A 236 20.39 18.44 5.32
C VAL A 236 21.78 18.03 4.82
N LYS A 237 22.72 17.71 5.72
CA LYS A 237 24.07 17.24 5.35
C LYS A 237 24.04 15.97 4.51
N GLU A 238 23.17 15.02 4.86
CA GLU A 238 23.06 13.76 4.12
C GLU A 238 22.40 13.96 2.75
N LEU A 239 21.39 14.83 2.63
CA LEU A 239 20.83 15.22 1.32
C LEU A 239 21.88 15.86 0.42
N ARG A 240 22.72 16.76 0.97
CA ARG A 240 23.76 17.46 0.19
C ARG A 240 24.75 16.52 -0.47
N LYS A 241 25.09 15.41 0.18
CA LYS A 241 26.00 14.38 -0.38
C LYS A 241 25.48 13.78 -1.68
N LYS A 242 24.18 13.91 -1.96
CA LYS A 242 23.51 13.37 -3.14
C LYS A 242 23.12 14.45 -4.16
N LEU A 243 23.47 15.72 -3.98
CA LEU A 243 23.05 16.81 -4.89
C LEU A 243 23.59 16.69 -6.32
N ASP A 244 24.62 15.88 -6.53
CA ASP A 244 25.19 15.56 -7.86
C ASP A 244 24.63 14.25 -8.44
N ALA A 245 23.82 13.52 -7.67
CA ALA A 245 23.14 12.31 -8.13
C ALA A 245 21.93 12.66 -9.02
N PRO A 246 21.43 11.71 -9.83
CA PRO A 246 20.17 11.88 -10.53
C PRO A 246 19.02 12.25 -9.57
N LEU A 247 18.11 13.11 -10.03
CA LEU A 247 17.02 13.65 -9.20
C LEU A 247 16.21 12.55 -8.50
N TYR A 248 15.92 11.43 -9.18
CA TYR A 248 15.16 10.31 -8.62
C TYR A 248 15.79 9.70 -7.36
N GLU A 249 17.12 9.79 -7.19
CA GLU A 249 17.81 9.28 -5.99
C GLU A 249 17.66 10.21 -4.77
N ILE A 250 17.40 11.50 -5.03
CA ILE A 250 17.18 12.52 -4.01
C ILE A 250 15.70 12.58 -3.63
N GLU A 251 14.80 12.36 -4.58
CA GLU A 251 13.34 12.37 -4.37
C GLU A 251 12.91 11.40 -3.26
N GLU A 252 13.41 10.16 -3.26
CA GLU A 252 13.09 9.18 -2.21
C GLU A 252 13.55 9.62 -0.81
N ASP A 253 14.69 10.30 -0.72
CA ASP A 253 15.24 10.79 0.55
C ASP A 253 14.57 12.08 1.04
N LEU A 254 13.94 12.84 0.13
CA LEU A 254 13.15 14.01 0.46
C LEU A 254 11.82 13.62 1.10
N ILE A 255 11.25 12.48 0.74
CA ILE A 255 10.00 11.99 1.34
C ILE A 255 10.12 11.95 2.86
N GLY A 256 9.05 12.35 3.53
CA GLY A 256 8.92 12.22 4.97
C GLY A 256 7.51 11.83 5.37
N LYS A 257 7.34 11.56 6.66
CA LYS A 257 6.07 11.06 7.20
C LYS A 257 5.78 11.61 8.56
N TRP A 258 4.54 12.09 8.75
CA TRP A 258 3.97 12.25 10.07
C TRP A 258 3.58 10.90 10.65
N MET A 259 3.93 10.69 11.91
CA MET A 259 3.61 9.50 12.68
C MET A 259 2.87 9.90 13.95
N VAL A 260 1.71 9.28 14.19
CA VAL A 260 0.95 9.37 15.43
C VAL A 260 0.64 7.95 15.92
N PHE A 261 0.64 7.75 17.24
CA PHE A 261 0.26 6.48 17.85
C PHE A 261 -1.13 6.60 18.42
N VAL A 262 -2.03 5.73 17.97
CA VAL A 262 -3.46 5.78 18.26
C VAL A 262 -3.86 4.47 18.91
N LYS A 263 -4.75 4.54 19.89
CA LYS A 263 -5.22 3.34 20.59
C LYS A 263 -6.02 2.44 19.66
N ARG A 264 -5.90 1.13 19.87
CA ARG A 264 -6.55 0.10 19.05
C ARG A 264 -8.05 0.33 18.88
N GLU A 265 -8.76 0.75 19.93
CA GLU A 265 -10.23 0.81 19.95
C GLU A 265 -10.81 1.84 18.97
N VAL A 266 -10.04 2.88 18.64
CA VAL A 266 -10.46 3.94 17.72
C VAL A 266 -9.69 3.93 16.40
N TYR A 267 -8.77 2.98 16.22
CA TYR A 267 -7.75 3.02 15.18
C TYR A 267 -8.32 3.04 13.75
N GLY A 268 -9.28 2.15 13.46
CA GLY A 268 -9.95 2.09 12.15
C GLY A 268 -10.74 3.36 11.83
N SER A 269 -11.57 3.83 12.76
CA SER A 269 -12.38 5.04 12.59
C SER A 269 -11.51 6.31 12.49
N PHE A 270 -10.44 6.38 13.28
CA PHE A 270 -9.46 7.47 13.21
C PHE A 270 -8.82 7.52 11.81
N PHE A 271 -8.33 6.37 11.30
CA PHE A 271 -7.73 6.31 9.97
C PHE A 271 -8.72 6.65 8.85
N SER A 272 -9.94 6.10 8.92
CA SER A 272 -11.03 6.42 7.99
C SER A 272 -11.30 7.94 7.95
N THR A 273 -11.29 8.60 9.11
CA THR A 273 -11.49 10.05 9.21
C THR A 273 -10.31 10.84 8.66
N VAL A 274 -9.07 10.43 8.95
CA VAL A 274 -7.87 11.05 8.37
C VAL A 274 -7.91 10.97 6.85
N ILE A 275 -8.19 9.80 6.27
CA ILE A 275 -8.27 9.63 4.81
C ILE A 275 -9.33 10.55 4.20
N LYS A 276 -10.55 10.56 4.76
CA LYS A 276 -11.64 11.43 4.27
C LYS A 276 -11.25 12.90 4.26
N GLN A 277 -10.53 13.37 5.29
CA GLN A 277 -10.04 14.75 5.34
C GLN A 277 -8.90 14.99 4.34
N LEU A 278 -7.97 14.05 4.18
CA LEU A 278 -6.87 14.13 3.21
C LEU A 278 -7.38 14.20 1.77
N GLU A 279 -8.39 13.39 1.45
CA GLU A 279 -9.11 13.39 0.17
C GLU A 279 -9.80 14.75 -0.07
N LYS A 280 -10.55 15.23 0.92
CA LYS A 280 -11.29 16.49 0.83
C LYS A 280 -10.38 17.69 0.60
N GLU A 281 -9.23 17.73 1.26
CA GLU A 281 -8.30 18.85 1.19
C GLU A 281 -7.22 18.68 0.11
N ARG A 282 -7.17 17.52 -0.56
CA ARG A 282 -6.15 17.16 -1.56
C ARG A 282 -4.72 17.29 -1.04
N LEU A 283 -4.48 16.80 0.19
CA LEU A 283 -3.25 17.09 0.94
C LEU A 283 -2.23 15.96 1.03
N ALA A 284 -2.59 14.70 0.85
CA ALA A 284 -1.60 13.62 0.92
C ALA A 284 -1.78 12.59 -0.17
N TYR A 285 -0.65 12.06 -0.60
CA TYR A 285 -0.55 11.07 -1.66
C TYR A 285 -0.58 9.64 -1.12
N GLU A 286 -0.14 9.43 0.12
CA GLU A 286 -0.10 8.11 0.74
C GLU A 286 -0.27 8.19 2.27
N ALA A 287 -1.02 7.26 2.84
CA ALA A 287 -1.09 7.02 4.27
C ALA A 287 -1.19 5.52 4.55
N LYS A 288 -0.82 5.06 5.75
CA LYS A 288 -0.96 3.63 6.10
C LYS A 288 -1.13 3.35 7.58
N VAL A 289 -1.71 2.18 7.84
CA VAL A 289 -1.97 1.61 9.16
C VAL A 289 -1.65 0.12 9.22
N ASP A 290 -1.38 -0.41 10.41
CA ASP A 290 -1.08 -1.83 10.65
C ASP A 290 -2.35 -2.68 10.52
N THR A 291 -2.28 -3.78 9.75
CA THR A 291 -3.46 -4.65 9.51
C THR A 291 -3.72 -5.65 10.61
N SER A 292 -2.77 -5.89 11.52
CA SER A 292 -2.83 -6.96 12.53
C SER A 292 -3.45 -6.52 13.86
N LEU A 293 -3.46 -5.20 14.12
CA LEU A 293 -3.92 -4.59 15.38
C LEU A 293 -3.38 -5.26 16.65
N THR A 294 -2.14 -5.76 16.63
CA THR A 294 -1.58 -6.56 17.74
C THR A 294 -1.13 -5.75 18.97
N GLY A 295 -0.90 -4.43 18.84
CA GLY A 295 -0.48 -3.52 19.92
C GLY A 295 -1.63 -2.76 20.60
N GLU A 296 -1.41 -2.23 21.80
CA GLU A 296 -2.37 -1.33 22.47
C GLU A 296 -2.46 0.02 21.75
N GLU A 297 -1.31 0.54 21.31
CA GLU A 297 -1.19 1.73 20.49
C GLU A 297 -0.46 1.37 19.20
N LEU A 298 -1.01 1.83 18.08
CA LEU A 298 -0.60 1.45 16.74
C LEU A 298 -0.23 2.70 15.94
N PRO A 299 0.78 2.62 15.07
CA PRO A 299 1.22 3.78 14.29
C PRO A 299 0.26 4.06 13.14
N LEU A 300 -0.20 5.29 13.01
CA LEU A 300 -0.74 5.81 11.77
C LEU A 300 0.31 6.70 11.12
N ILE A 301 0.53 6.50 9.82
CA ILE A 301 1.59 7.15 9.06
C ILE A 301 0.95 7.91 7.90
N VAL A 302 1.24 9.20 7.75
CA VAL A 302 0.84 10.01 6.59
C VAL A 302 2.09 10.56 5.92
N TYR A 303 2.26 10.26 4.65
CA TYR A 303 3.44 10.64 3.88
C TYR A 303 3.29 12.01 3.22
N ILE A 304 4.42 12.67 3.07
CA ILE A 304 4.60 13.95 2.39
C ILE A 304 5.80 13.83 1.45
N GLU A 305 5.64 14.33 0.23
CA GLU A 305 6.58 14.18 -0.89
C GLU A 305 7.90 14.89 -0.63
N SER A 306 7.91 15.90 0.25
CA SER A 306 9.12 16.59 0.66
C SER A 306 9.11 16.98 2.13
N SER A 307 10.19 16.64 2.84
CA SER A 307 10.52 17.04 4.21
C SER A 307 10.94 18.51 4.32
N LEU A 308 11.03 19.20 3.18
CA LEU A 308 11.33 20.63 3.06
C LEU A 308 10.13 21.46 2.56
N ASP A 309 8.99 20.82 2.23
CA ASP A 309 7.73 21.53 1.97
C ASP A 309 7.06 21.87 3.30
N PHE A 310 7.57 22.92 3.95
CA PHE A 310 7.14 23.34 5.28
C PHE A 310 5.63 23.63 5.34
N LYS A 311 5.08 24.23 4.27
CA LYS A 311 3.66 24.56 4.16
C LYS A 311 2.80 23.30 4.17
N LYS A 312 3.15 22.29 3.37
CA LYS A 312 2.39 21.03 3.34
C LYS A 312 2.56 20.23 4.62
N ILE A 313 3.76 20.24 5.20
CA ILE A 313 4.03 19.63 6.52
C ILE A 313 3.10 20.20 7.59
N LEU A 314 2.95 21.53 7.66
CA LEU A 314 2.05 22.19 8.61
C LEU A 314 0.59 21.86 8.36
N LYS A 315 0.12 21.92 7.10
CA LYS A 315 -1.27 21.59 6.75
C LYS A 315 -1.65 20.16 7.12
N VAL A 316 -0.80 19.18 6.79
CA VAL A 316 -1.06 17.77 7.13
C VAL A 316 -1.03 17.59 8.66
N LYS A 317 -0.14 18.28 9.38
CA LYS A 317 -0.12 18.28 10.84
C LYS A 317 -1.42 18.85 11.43
N ASP A 318 -1.93 19.96 10.91
CA ASP A 318 -3.19 20.58 11.37
C ASP A 318 -4.38 19.64 11.17
N LEU A 319 -4.43 18.97 10.01
CA LEU A 319 -5.45 17.98 9.71
C LEU A 319 -5.39 16.81 10.69
N ILE A 320 -4.22 16.19 10.90
CA ILE A 320 -4.06 15.09 11.86
C ILE A 320 -4.43 15.56 13.27
N ALA A 321 -3.98 16.75 13.66
CA ALA A 321 -4.27 17.34 14.96
C ALA A 321 -5.77 17.51 15.19
N LYS A 322 -6.53 18.01 14.20
CA LYS A 322 -7.99 18.14 14.26
C LYS A 322 -8.69 16.80 14.50
N VAL A 323 -8.25 15.75 13.80
CA VAL A 323 -8.77 14.38 14.03
C VAL A 323 -8.37 13.88 15.41
N MET A 324 -7.17 14.20 15.91
CA MET A 324 -6.78 13.89 17.29
C MET A 324 -7.67 14.55 18.33
N GLU A 325 -8.21 15.75 18.08
CA GLU A 325 -9.20 16.38 18.97
C GLU A 325 -10.51 15.62 19.01
N GLU A 326 -11.04 15.27 17.84
CA GLU A 326 -12.28 14.51 17.67
C GLU A 326 -12.24 13.16 18.42
N PHE A 327 -11.11 12.45 18.32
CA PHE A 327 -10.91 11.15 18.93
C PHE A 327 -10.22 11.21 20.31
N GLN A 328 -10.02 12.41 20.87
CA GLN A 328 -9.39 12.64 22.17
C GLN A 328 -7.98 12.00 22.32
N VAL A 329 -7.22 11.94 21.22
CA VAL A 329 -5.86 11.36 21.18
C VAL A 329 -4.84 12.38 21.71
N LYS A 330 -4.47 12.25 22.98
CA LYS A 330 -3.48 13.12 23.66
C LYS A 330 -2.05 12.61 23.52
N LYS A 331 -1.56 12.50 22.29
CA LYS A 331 -0.20 11.98 21.97
C LYS A 331 0.63 13.01 21.22
N GLY A 332 1.94 12.75 21.14
CA GLY A 332 2.82 13.52 20.27
C GLY A 332 2.69 13.06 18.81
N ILE A 333 2.96 13.99 17.89
CA ILE A 333 3.09 13.70 16.46
C ILE A 333 4.55 13.94 16.07
N TYR A 334 5.13 13.03 15.29
CA TYR A 334 6.56 13.04 14.95
C TYR A 334 6.75 12.98 13.44
N PHE A 335 7.59 13.85 12.88
CA PHE A 335 7.89 13.85 11.45
C PHE A 335 9.25 13.18 11.21
N LYS A 336 9.22 12.03 10.54
CA LYS A 336 10.41 11.23 10.21
C LYS A 336 10.69 11.29 8.70
N PRO A 337 11.87 11.76 8.27
CA PRO A 337 12.30 11.63 6.88
C PRO A 337 12.60 10.18 6.51
N ASP A 338 12.37 9.80 5.26
CA ASP A 338 12.65 8.46 4.76
C ASP A 338 14.15 8.19 4.67
N LEU A 339 14.96 9.23 4.46
CA LEU A 339 16.42 9.18 4.60
C LEU A 339 16.89 8.61 5.95
N PHE A 340 16.14 8.86 7.04
CA PHE A 340 16.49 8.30 8.35
C PHE A 340 16.14 6.81 8.43
N THR A 341 15.09 6.39 7.75
CA THR A 341 14.73 4.96 7.62
C THR A 341 15.78 4.22 6.79
N SER A 342 16.21 4.77 5.65
CA SER A 342 17.23 4.16 4.78
C SER A 342 18.60 4.04 5.46
N LYS A 343 18.93 4.97 6.37
CA LYS A 343 20.15 4.92 7.19
C LYS A 343 20.06 4.11 8.48
N GLY A 344 18.93 3.47 8.75
CA GLY A 344 18.74 2.69 9.98
C GLY A 344 18.68 3.53 11.26
N ILE A 345 18.30 4.81 11.16
CA ILE A 345 18.16 5.70 12.31
C ILE A 345 16.79 5.43 12.97
N TYR A 346 16.84 4.72 14.08
CA TYR A 346 15.68 4.31 14.88
C TYR A 346 15.83 4.68 16.35
N ARG A 347 14.75 4.51 17.11
CA ARG A 347 14.72 4.75 18.57
C ARG A 347 15.78 3.89 19.27
N GLY A 348 16.44 4.46 20.28
CA GLY A 348 17.52 3.80 21.03
C GLY A 348 18.92 4.09 20.51
N GLY A 349 19.05 4.73 19.34
CA GLY A 349 20.32 5.24 18.83
C GLY A 349 20.74 6.59 19.41
N LYS A 350 21.87 7.11 18.93
CA LYS A 350 22.43 8.42 19.31
C LYS A 350 21.59 9.61 18.82
N MET A 351 20.89 9.44 17.70
CA MET A 351 20.03 10.45 17.08
C MET A 351 18.56 10.10 17.29
N LYS A 352 17.70 11.11 17.43
CA LYS A 352 16.25 10.89 17.35
C LYS A 352 15.87 10.52 15.90
N PRO A 353 14.86 9.66 15.71
CA PRO A 353 14.46 9.22 14.37
C PRO A 353 13.54 10.23 13.66
N TYR A 354 13.38 11.46 14.17
CA TYR A 354 12.48 12.47 13.62
C TYR A 354 13.17 13.84 13.63
N ILE A 355 12.82 14.70 12.67
CA ILE A 355 13.37 16.07 12.54
C ILE A 355 12.39 17.13 13.04
N TYR A 356 11.08 16.82 13.07
CA TYR A 356 10.06 17.69 13.63
C TYR A 356 9.17 16.94 14.62
N TYR A 357 8.66 17.65 15.63
CA TYR A 357 7.74 17.05 16.60
C TYR A 357 6.81 18.08 17.26
N VAL A 358 5.67 17.59 17.75
CA VAL A 358 4.70 18.35 18.54
C VAL A 358 4.45 17.60 19.85
N TYR A 359 4.70 18.23 21.01
CA TYR A 359 4.55 17.57 22.32
C TYR A 359 4.16 18.52 23.48
N PRO A 360 3.29 18.05 24.40
CA PRO A 360 2.09 17.26 24.14
C PRO A 360 1.05 18.13 23.43
N TYR A 361 0.24 17.56 22.53
CA TYR A 361 -0.87 18.30 21.93
C TYR A 361 -1.86 18.69 23.04
N LYS A 362 -1.93 19.99 23.35
CA LYS A 362 -2.93 20.57 24.25
C LYS A 362 -4.11 20.98 23.39
N PHE A 363 -5.29 20.42 23.65
CA PHE A 363 -6.52 20.93 23.03
C PHE A 363 -6.61 22.42 23.31
N THR A 364 -6.52 23.24 22.27
CA THR A 364 -6.87 24.64 22.42
C THR A 364 -8.38 24.66 22.60
N SER A 365 -8.84 25.06 23.78
CA SER A 365 -10.27 25.34 23.95
C SER A 365 -10.57 26.50 23.02
N TYR A 366 -11.11 26.23 21.83
CA TYR A 366 -11.82 27.24 21.07
C TYR A 366 -13.01 27.64 21.95
N ARG A 367 -12.83 28.68 22.77
CA ARG A 367 -13.95 29.51 23.18
C ARG A 367 -14.50 30.06 21.87
N SER A 368 -15.67 29.58 21.50
CA SER A 368 -16.55 30.25 20.56
C SER A 368 -16.49 31.75 20.86
N ARG A 369 -15.92 32.52 19.93
CA ARG A 369 -16.19 33.95 19.92
C ARG A 369 -17.65 34.08 19.52
N GLU A 370 -18.43 34.56 20.48
CA GLU A 370 -19.83 34.97 20.33
C GLU A 370 -20.03 35.93 19.16
#